data_AF-A0A7K3XM85-F1
#
_entry.id   AF-A0A7K3XM85-F1
#
_cell.length_a   1.000
_cell.length_b   1.000
_cell.length_c   1.000
_cell.angle_alpha   90.00
_cell.angle_beta   90.00
_cell.angle_gamma   90.00
#
_symmetry.space_group_name_H-M   'P 1'
#
loop_
_entity.id
_entity.type
_entity.pdbx_description
1 polymer ?
#
loop_
_entity_poly.entity_id
_entity_poly.type
_entity_poly.pdbx_seq_one_letter_code
_entity_poly.pdbx_strand_id
1 'polypeptide(L)'
;MMDYLNYKEIVRTLPKPEPYQIDNFMEMVSMDHSWYKHLSIKRDTPFVFVLNPNAGRKLISVKRNDLNREEDYFEFENNGSNRYQERFSHWQYFADQYTVTNMPNLHGDNRESGTFVGLRIVNDLGIAMPMPKEVIKRGTFLMSRYLHGLMYEQGDNYFDDPALPNISWTKKHDDLINELRVHLTTLTDLIYQK
;
A
#
# COMPACT_ATOMS: atom_id res chain seq x y z
N MET A 1 3.86 14.58 17.36
CA MET A 1 4.09 13.24 16.78
C MET A 1 2.74 12.54 16.75
N MET A 2 2.34 11.95 15.62
CA MET A 2 1.07 11.22 15.55
C MET A 2 1.19 9.92 16.35
N ASP A 3 0.28 9.69 17.29
CA ASP A 3 0.15 8.41 17.99
C ASP A 3 -0.98 7.56 17.39
N TYR A 4 -1.13 6.34 17.91
CA TYR A 4 -2.11 5.38 17.39
C TYR A 4 -3.57 5.84 17.55
N LEU A 5 -3.90 6.55 18.62
CA LEU A 5 -5.26 7.03 18.86
C LEU A 5 -5.61 8.15 17.88
N ASN A 6 -4.71 9.13 17.72
CA ASN A 6 -4.85 10.20 16.73
C ASN A 6 -5.00 9.63 15.32
N TYR A 7 -4.22 8.61 14.96
CA TYR A 7 -4.37 7.90 13.68
C TYR A 7 -5.76 7.28 13.52
N LYS A 8 -6.25 6.54 14.54
CA LYS A 8 -7.58 5.94 14.49
C LYS A 8 -8.67 6.99 14.36
N GLU A 9 -8.58 8.11 15.08
CA GLU A 9 -9.55 9.21 15.00
C GLU A 9 -9.63 9.76 13.58
N ILE A 10 -8.49 10.05 12.95
CA ILE A 10 -8.42 10.52 11.56
C ILE A 10 -9.04 9.50 10.62
N VAL A 11 -8.59 8.24 10.67
CA VAL A 11 -9.05 7.21 9.73
C VAL A 11 -10.52 6.86 9.93
N ARG A 12 -11.05 6.92 11.15
CA ARG A 12 -12.49 6.68 11.43
C ARG A 12 -13.42 7.72 10.82
N THR A 13 -12.91 8.88 10.43
CA THR A 13 -13.71 9.86 9.66
C THR A 13 -13.96 9.42 8.22
N LEU A 14 -13.16 8.47 7.72
CA LEU A 14 -13.28 7.92 6.38
C LEU A 14 -14.35 6.82 6.33
N PRO A 15 -14.96 6.56 5.17
CA PRO A 15 -15.77 5.37 4.98
C PRO A 15 -14.96 4.10 5.24
N LYS A 16 -15.54 3.17 6.00
CA LYS A 16 -14.98 1.81 6.14
C LYS A 16 -14.86 1.19 4.74
N PRO A 17 -13.70 0.62 4.36
CA PRO A 17 -13.56 -0.11 3.10
C PRO A 17 -14.62 -1.19 2.97
N GLU A 18 -15.32 -1.19 1.84
CA GLU A 18 -16.25 -2.26 1.47
C GLU A 18 -15.46 -3.53 1.08
N PRO A 19 -16.02 -4.74 1.23
CA PRO A 19 -15.32 -5.99 0.91
C PRO A 19 -14.72 -6.00 -0.51
N TYR A 20 -15.48 -5.55 -1.51
CA TYR A 20 -15.00 -5.50 -2.90
C TYR A 20 -13.82 -4.53 -3.10
N GLN A 21 -13.71 -3.47 -2.29
CA GLN A 21 -12.58 -2.53 -2.36
C GLN A 21 -11.31 -3.15 -1.79
N ILE A 22 -11.44 -4.00 -0.77
CA ILE A 22 -10.32 -4.80 -0.23
C ILE A 22 -9.86 -5.79 -1.31
N ASP A 23 -10.79 -6.51 -1.95
CA ASP A 23 -10.46 -7.46 -3.03
C ASP A 23 -9.78 -6.76 -4.22
N ASN A 24 -10.36 -5.66 -4.71
CA ASN A 24 -9.76 -4.86 -5.79
C ASN A 24 -8.35 -4.36 -5.42
N PHE A 25 -8.14 -3.94 -4.18
CA PHE A 25 -6.85 -3.46 -3.73
C PHE A 25 -5.83 -4.60 -3.68
N MET A 26 -6.19 -5.78 -3.16
CA MET A 26 -5.32 -6.95 -3.18
C MET A 26 -4.97 -7.38 -4.61
N GLU A 27 -5.93 -7.35 -5.52
CA GLU A 27 -5.69 -7.62 -6.95
C GLU A 27 -4.72 -6.61 -7.56
N MET A 28 -4.88 -5.31 -7.28
CA MET A 28 -3.94 -4.28 -7.73
C MET A 28 -2.52 -4.55 -7.21
N VAL A 29 -2.38 -4.94 -5.94
CA VAL A 29 -1.08 -5.29 -5.35
C VAL A 29 -0.51 -6.56 -5.98
N SER A 30 -1.32 -7.61 -6.18
CA SER A 30 -0.86 -8.88 -6.75
C SER A 30 -0.47 -8.77 -8.23
N MET A 31 -0.93 -7.75 -8.94
CA MET A 31 -0.66 -7.55 -10.37
C MET A 31 0.47 -6.55 -10.65
N ASP A 32 1.13 -6.00 -9.62
CA ASP A 32 2.22 -5.05 -9.82
C ASP A 32 3.49 -5.75 -10.32
N HIS A 33 3.75 -5.55 -11.62
CA HIS A 33 4.62 -6.38 -12.46
C HIS A 33 6.11 -6.32 -12.15
N SER A 34 6.58 -5.39 -11.32
CA SER A 34 8.02 -5.14 -11.21
C SER A 34 8.68 -5.81 -10.01
N TRP A 35 7.96 -6.03 -8.92
CA TRP A 35 8.60 -6.37 -7.65
C TRP A 35 8.59 -7.85 -7.28
N TYR A 36 7.56 -8.60 -7.69
CA TYR A 36 7.39 -9.99 -7.28
C TYR A 36 8.58 -10.87 -7.67
N LYS A 37 9.22 -10.60 -8.82
CA LYS A 37 10.40 -11.33 -9.31
C LYS A 37 11.62 -11.24 -8.38
N HIS A 38 11.64 -10.24 -7.51
CA HIS A 38 12.69 -10.01 -6.53
C HIS A 38 12.34 -10.57 -5.14
N LEU A 39 11.08 -10.98 -4.92
CA LEU A 39 10.71 -11.60 -3.66
C LEU A 39 11.21 -13.03 -3.56
N SER A 40 11.56 -13.39 -2.34
CA SER A 40 11.80 -14.76 -1.92
C SER A 40 10.53 -15.61 -2.06
N ILE A 41 10.69 -16.92 -2.25
CA ILE A 41 9.59 -17.89 -2.06
C ILE A 41 9.25 -18.06 -0.57
N LYS A 42 10.16 -17.67 0.33
CA LYS A 42 9.91 -17.63 1.76
C LYS A 42 9.11 -16.37 2.08
N ARG A 43 8.28 -16.45 3.13
CA ARG A 43 7.49 -15.33 3.63
C ARG A 43 8.33 -14.50 4.61
N ASP A 44 9.26 -13.74 4.07
CA ASP A 44 10.26 -12.99 4.85
C ASP A 44 10.29 -11.49 4.52
N THR A 45 9.60 -11.05 3.47
CA THR A 45 9.65 -9.65 3.04
C THR A 45 8.48 -8.86 3.63
N PRO A 46 8.72 -7.82 4.46
CA PRO A 46 7.64 -7.09 5.12
C PRO A 46 6.97 -6.09 4.18
N PHE A 47 5.65 -6.19 4.07
CA PHE A 47 4.79 -5.19 3.45
C PHE A 47 3.93 -4.57 4.54
N VAL A 48 3.80 -3.24 4.55
CA VAL A 48 3.00 -2.52 5.54
C VAL A 48 1.75 -1.97 4.87
N PHE A 49 0.59 -2.52 5.21
CA PHE A 49 -0.73 -2.14 4.72
C PHE A 49 -1.42 -1.20 5.69
N VAL A 50 -1.97 -0.11 5.17
CA VAL A 50 -2.46 1.01 5.99
C VAL A 50 -3.64 1.68 5.32
N LEU A 51 -4.51 2.29 6.13
CA LEU A 51 -5.46 3.27 5.63
C LEU A 51 -4.82 4.66 5.71
N ASN A 52 -4.66 5.31 4.56
CA ASN A 52 -4.16 6.67 4.44
C ASN A 52 -5.27 7.57 3.91
N PRO A 53 -5.71 8.61 4.65
CA PRO A 53 -6.69 9.59 4.18
C PRO A 53 -6.37 10.20 2.81
N ASN A 54 -5.09 10.18 2.45
CA ASN A 54 -4.60 10.74 1.21
C ASN A 54 -4.25 9.69 0.15
N ALA A 55 -4.61 8.42 0.36
CA ALA A 55 -4.38 7.38 -0.63
C ALA A 55 -5.01 7.76 -1.99
N GLY A 56 -4.25 7.60 -3.06
CA GLY A 56 -4.65 7.97 -4.42
C GLY A 56 -4.66 9.45 -4.74
N ARG A 57 -4.37 10.35 -3.78
CA ARG A 57 -4.27 11.79 -4.03
C ARG A 57 -2.87 12.14 -4.53
N LYS A 58 -2.80 13.02 -5.53
CA LYS A 58 -1.53 13.56 -6.00
C LYS A 58 -1.01 14.61 -5.02
N LEU A 59 0.20 14.37 -4.51
CA LEU A 59 0.95 15.26 -3.63
C LEU A 59 2.02 15.99 -4.45
N ILE A 60 2.21 17.27 -4.17
CA ILE A 60 3.25 18.10 -4.78
C ILE A 60 4.13 18.62 -3.65
N SER A 61 5.43 18.36 -3.72
CA SER A 61 6.38 18.94 -2.78
C SER A 61 6.58 20.42 -3.12
N VAL A 62 6.43 21.31 -2.14
CA VAL A 62 6.52 22.76 -2.32
C VAL A 62 7.62 23.31 -1.42
N LYS A 63 8.49 24.15 -1.99
CA LYS A 63 9.46 24.93 -1.21
C LYS A 63 8.78 26.18 -0.68
N ARG A 64 8.70 26.31 0.64
CA ARG A 64 8.18 27.49 1.33
C ARG A 64 9.33 28.34 1.88
N ASN A 65 9.55 29.51 1.27
CA ASN A 65 10.64 30.42 1.65
C ASN A 65 10.36 31.21 2.95
N ASP A 66 9.11 31.19 3.43
CA ASP A 66 8.65 31.84 4.67
C ASP A 66 8.87 30.99 5.92
N LEU A 67 9.14 29.69 5.74
CA LEU A 67 9.45 28.76 6.81
C LEU A 67 10.95 28.48 6.77
N ASN A 68 11.71 29.07 7.69
CA ASN A 68 13.14 28.78 7.93
C ASN A 68 13.38 27.34 8.45
N ARG A 69 12.68 26.34 7.90
CA ARG A 69 12.72 24.95 8.34
C ARG A 69 13.07 24.03 7.18
N GLU A 70 13.93 23.06 7.45
CA GLU A 70 14.22 21.91 6.58
C GLU A 70 13.07 20.88 6.54
N GLU A 71 11.83 21.29 6.76
CA GLU A 71 10.68 20.39 6.78
C GLU A 71 10.07 20.28 5.37
N ASP A 72 9.97 19.06 4.85
CA ASP A 72 9.28 18.80 3.58
C ASP A 72 7.80 19.21 3.71
N TYR A 73 7.37 20.15 2.87
CA TYR A 73 6.00 20.64 2.80
C TYR A 73 5.32 20.13 1.52
N PHE A 74 4.05 19.76 1.64
CA PHE A 74 3.28 19.20 0.53
C PHE A 74 1.93 19.88 0.34
N GLU A 75 1.53 20.01 -0.92
CA GLU A 75 0.19 20.47 -1.32
C GLU A 75 -0.52 19.37 -2.12
N PHE A 76 -1.85 19.30 -1.98
CA PHE A 76 -2.67 18.39 -2.77
C PHE A 76 -3.12 19.07 -4.06
N GLU A 77 -3.06 18.35 -5.18
CA GLU A 77 -3.63 18.86 -6.42
C GLU A 77 -5.16 18.93 -6.32
N ASN A 78 -5.73 20.14 -6.47
CA ASN A 78 -7.14 20.43 -6.23
C ASN A 78 -8.13 19.79 -7.22
N ASN A 79 -7.65 19.06 -8.24
CA ASN A 79 -8.48 18.46 -9.30
C ASN A 79 -8.30 16.94 -9.43
N GLY A 80 -7.85 16.27 -8.37
CA GLY A 80 -7.70 14.81 -8.36
C GLY A 80 -9.04 14.08 -8.48
N SER A 81 -9.11 13.07 -9.36
CA SER A 81 -10.27 12.19 -9.47
C SER A 81 -10.34 11.23 -8.29
N ASN A 82 -11.55 11.02 -7.71
CA ASN A 82 -11.78 10.05 -6.64
C ASN A 82 -11.72 8.57 -7.08
N ARG A 83 -11.37 8.28 -8.34
CA ARG A 83 -11.34 6.92 -8.92
C ARG A 83 -10.54 5.91 -8.08
N TYR A 84 -9.42 6.34 -7.49
CA TYR A 84 -8.63 5.46 -6.63
C TYR A 84 -9.43 5.06 -5.39
N GLN A 85 -10.02 6.04 -4.71
CA GLN A 85 -10.77 5.82 -3.47
C GLN A 85 -12.09 5.09 -3.70
N GLU A 86 -12.74 5.30 -4.84
CA GLU A 86 -13.91 4.53 -5.24
C GLU A 86 -13.55 3.05 -5.42
N ARG A 87 -12.41 2.75 -6.05
CA ARG A 87 -12.01 1.36 -6.36
C ARG A 87 -11.33 0.63 -5.20
N PHE A 88 -10.53 1.34 -4.41
CA PHE A 88 -9.61 0.78 -3.42
C PHE A 88 -9.79 1.37 -2.02
N SER A 89 -10.78 2.25 -1.82
CA SER A 89 -10.91 3.04 -0.58
C SER A 89 -9.62 3.81 -0.29
N HIS A 90 -9.25 3.88 0.98
CA HIS A 90 -8.08 4.60 1.46
C HIS A 90 -6.89 3.67 1.67
N TRP A 91 -6.90 2.47 1.07
CA TRP A 91 -5.82 1.53 1.21
C TRP A 91 -4.54 2.02 0.54
N GLN A 92 -3.43 1.78 1.21
CA GLN A 92 -2.09 1.98 0.70
C GLN A 92 -1.19 0.88 1.26
N TYR A 93 -0.14 0.54 0.54
CA TYR A 93 0.92 -0.32 1.04
C TYR A 93 2.29 0.32 0.89
N PHE A 94 3.22 -0.11 1.75
CA PHE A 94 4.63 0.22 1.68
C PHE A 94 5.46 -1.07 1.70
N ALA A 95 6.51 -1.12 0.89
CA ALA A 95 7.59 -2.08 1.04
C ALA A 95 8.90 -1.32 0.97
N ASP A 96 9.87 -1.71 1.79
CA ASP A 96 11.20 -1.08 1.84
C ASP A 96 11.92 -1.14 0.49
N GLN A 97 11.59 -2.16 -0.28
CA GLN A 97 12.03 -2.37 -1.63
C GLN A 97 10.81 -2.37 -2.56
N TYR A 98 11.00 -1.84 -3.75
CA TYR A 98 10.09 -2.02 -4.88
C TYR A 98 8.74 -1.29 -4.86
N THR A 99 8.36 -0.57 -3.80
CA THR A 99 7.32 0.45 -3.96
C THR A 99 7.91 1.67 -4.66
N VAL A 100 7.73 1.74 -5.97
CA VAL A 100 7.89 2.98 -6.73
C VAL A 100 6.52 3.64 -6.77
N THR A 101 6.30 4.71 -6.02
CA THR A 101 5.09 5.52 -6.23
C THR A 101 5.21 6.21 -7.59
N ASN A 102 4.34 5.84 -8.52
CA ASN A 102 4.04 6.68 -9.66
C ASN A 102 3.23 7.88 -9.16
N MET A 103 3.90 8.96 -8.74
CA MET A 103 3.25 10.27 -8.69
C MET A 103 3.23 10.81 -10.12
N PRO A 104 2.06 11.12 -10.70
CA PRO A 104 2.03 11.78 -11.99
C PRO A 104 2.71 13.14 -11.83
N ASN A 105 3.62 13.49 -12.72
CA ASN A 105 4.15 14.86 -12.76
C ASN A 105 3.03 15.87 -13.15
N LEU A 106 3.38 17.16 -13.27
CA LEU A 106 2.45 18.23 -13.70
C LEU A 106 1.76 17.96 -15.06
N HIS A 107 2.24 16.98 -15.82
CA HIS A 107 1.70 16.57 -17.12
C HIS A 107 0.96 15.23 -17.11
N GLY A 108 0.85 14.57 -15.95
CA GLY A 108 0.19 13.27 -15.84
C GLY A 108 1.07 12.07 -16.25
N ASP A 109 2.35 12.32 -16.57
CA ASP A 109 3.29 11.26 -16.95
C ASP A 109 3.95 10.66 -15.69
N ASN A 110 3.84 9.33 -15.57
CA ASN A 110 4.38 8.53 -14.47
C ASN A 110 5.87 8.26 -14.67
N ARG A 111 6.75 9.23 -14.43
CA ARG A 111 8.21 9.00 -14.52
C ARG A 111 9.08 9.81 -13.55
N GLU A 112 8.57 10.20 -12.39
CA GLU A 112 9.43 10.70 -11.32
C GLU A 112 9.29 9.84 -10.06
N SER A 113 10.32 9.04 -9.81
CA SER A 113 10.57 8.40 -8.53
C SER A 113 11.00 9.46 -7.50
N GLY A 114 10.03 10.19 -6.94
CA GLY A 114 10.19 11.14 -5.84
C GLY A 114 8.79 11.57 -5.34
N THR A 115 8.51 11.79 -4.07
CA THR A 115 9.17 11.43 -2.82
C THR A 115 8.10 10.62 -2.10
N PHE A 116 8.26 9.30 -2.02
CA PHE A 116 7.42 8.52 -1.12
C PHE A 116 7.56 9.15 0.26
N VAL A 117 6.48 9.71 0.84
CA VAL A 117 6.60 10.30 2.18
C VAL A 117 6.97 9.24 3.21
N GLY A 118 6.95 7.96 2.86
CA GLY A 118 7.33 6.88 3.74
C GLY A 118 6.11 6.25 4.36
N LEU A 119 6.36 5.61 5.48
CA LEU A 119 5.38 5.39 6.53
C LEU A 119 5.05 6.75 7.19
N ARG A 120 4.47 7.67 6.41
CA ARG A 120 4.05 9.01 6.85
C ARG A 120 2.67 9.37 6.29
N ILE A 121 1.98 10.28 6.98
CA ILE A 121 0.68 10.85 6.59
C ILE A 121 0.81 12.36 6.56
N VAL A 122 0.41 12.98 5.46
CA VAL A 122 0.35 14.43 5.32
C VAL A 122 -0.96 14.95 5.93
N ASN A 123 -0.89 15.92 6.86
CA ASN A 123 -2.10 16.57 7.39
C ASN A 123 -2.59 17.71 6.51
N ASP A 124 -3.70 18.33 6.91
CA ASP A 124 -4.31 19.48 6.24
C ASP A 124 -3.41 20.73 6.20
N LEU A 125 -2.34 20.75 7.02
CA LEU A 125 -1.31 21.78 6.99
C LEU A 125 -0.16 21.45 6.03
N GLY A 126 -0.24 20.36 5.26
CA GLY A 126 0.83 19.96 4.33
C GLY A 126 2.06 19.33 4.99
N ILE A 127 1.99 19.00 6.29
CA ILE A 127 3.12 18.45 7.05
C ILE A 127 3.06 16.92 7.05
N ALA A 128 4.14 16.27 6.60
CA ALA A 128 4.29 14.82 6.65
C ALA A 128 4.66 14.33 8.06
N MET A 129 3.71 13.66 8.74
CA MET A 129 3.93 13.09 10.07
C MET A 129 4.28 11.60 9.99
N PRO A 130 5.21 11.09 10.82
CA PRO A 130 5.49 9.65 10.90
C PRO A 130 4.26 8.87 11.34
N MET A 131 4.05 7.74 10.68
CA MET A 131 3.02 6.79 11.05
C MET A 131 3.33 6.17 12.41
N PRO A 132 2.33 5.95 13.27
CA PRO A 132 2.57 5.34 14.58
C PRO A 132 3.14 3.94 14.44
N LYS A 133 4.14 3.59 15.27
CA LYS A 133 4.78 2.27 15.28
C LYS A 133 3.78 1.12 15.39
N GLU A 134 2.70 1.32 16.14
CA GLU A 134 1.65 0.32 16.31
C GLU A 134 0.86 0.07 15.02
N VAL A 135 0.61 1.11 14.21
CA VAL A 135 -0.03 0.96 12.89
C VAL A 135 0.90 0.15 11.98
N ILE A 136 2.18 0.52 11.94
CA ILE A 136 3.19 -0.17 11.13
C ILE A 136 3.23 -1.66 11.53
N LYS A 137 3.34 -1.95 12.82
CA LYS A 137 3.37 -3.32 13.34
C LYS A 137 2.12 -4.11 12.96
N ARG A 138 0.92 -3.53 13.12
CA ARG A 138 -0.35 -4.21 12.85
C ARG A 138 -0.64 -4.39 11.37
N GLY A 139 -0.20 -3.44 10.55
CA GLY A 139 -0.31 -3.50 9.10
C GLY A 139 0.80 -4.30 8.42
N THR A 140 1.82 -4.74 9.17
CA THR A 140 2.89 -5.55 8.61
C THR A 140 2.39 -6.95 8.29
N PHE A 141 2.62 -7.37 7.05
CA PHE A 141 2.35 -8.70 6.54
C PHE A 141 3.58 -9.21 5.79
N LEU A 142 3.99 -10.46 6.05
CA LEU A 142 5.15 -11.05 5.39
C LEU A 142 4.77 -11.65 4.04
N MET A 143 5.30 -11.04 2.99
CA MET A 143 5.04 -11.36 1.60
C MET A 143 6.02 -12.39 1.06
N SER A 144 5.60 -13.07 -0.01
CA SER A 144 6.44 -13.93 -0.83
C SER A 144 6.06 -13.78 -2.31
N ARG A 145 6.88 -14.35 -3.19
CA ARG A 145 6.66 -14.33 -4.63
C ARG A 145 5.33 -14.95 -5.07
N TYR A 146 4.71 -15.80 -4.25
CA TYR A 146 3.41 -16.41 -4.52
C TYR A 146 2.26 -15.39 -4.63
N LEU A 147 2.43 -14.13 -4.23
CA LEU A 147 1.35 -13.14 -4.35
C LEU A 147 1.01 -12.85 -5.81
N HIS A 148 1.95 -12.98 -6.74
CA HIS A 148 1.75 -12.45 -8.08
C HIS A 148 0.78 -13.28 -8.94
N GLY A 149 -0.23 -12.61 -9.49
CA GLY A 149 -1.31 -13.23 -10.27
C GLY A 149 -0.91 -13.71 -11.68
N LEU A 150 0.10 -13.12 -12.35
CA LEU A 150 0.41 -13.57 -13.73
C LEU A 150 1.30 -14.81 -13.81
N MET A 151 1.90 -15.24 -12.70
CA MET A 151 2.44 -16.61 -12.63
C MET A 151 1.32 -17.65 -12.79
N TYR A 152 0.07 -17.27 -12.53
CA TYR A 152 -1.14 -18.07 -12.76
C TYR A 152 -1.63 -18.02 -14.21
N GLU A 153 -1.34 -16.95 -14.99
CA GLU A 153 -1.75 -16.86 -16.40
C GLU A 153 -0.70 -17.37 -17.40
N GLN A 154 0.59 -17.39 -17.05
CA GLN A 154 1.69 -17.90 -17.90
C GLN A 154 2.23 -19.27 -17.44
N GLY A 155 1.42 -20.02 -16.69
CA GLY A 155 1.76 -21.25 -15.98
C GLY A 155 2.35 -22.40 -16.82
N ASP A 156 2.32 -22.32 -18.15
CA ASP A 156 2.98 -23.31 -19.02
C ASP A 156 4.52 -23.33 -18.86
N ASN A 157 5.14 -22.30 -18.27
CA ASN A 157 6.60 -22.25 -18.07
C ASN A 157 7.07 -22.55 -16.62
N TYR A 158 6.16 -22.72 -15.66
CA TYR A 158 6.49 -22.98 -14.25
C TYR A 158 5.58 -24.05 -13.65
N PHE A 159 5.36 -25.15 -14.37
CA PHE A 159 5.00 -26.40 -13.72
C PHE A 159 6.15 -26.80 -12.79
N ASP A 160 5.79 -27.12 -11.55
CA ASP A 160 6.60 -27.75 -10.50
C ASP A 160 8.10 -27.59 -10.71
N ASP A 161 8.73 -26.66 -9.98
CA ASP A 161 10.18 -26.69 -9.83
C ASP A 161 10.57 -28.17 -9.61
N PRO A 162 11.34 -28.80 -10.50
CA PRO A 162 11.64 -30.22 -10.38
C PRO A 162 12.40 -30.53 -9.08
N ALA A 163 12.92 -29.51 -8.38
CA ALA A 163 13.45 -29.62 -7.03
C ALA A 163 12.38 -29.60 -5.91
N LEU A 164 11.14 -29.19 -6.18
CA LEU A 164 10.02 -29.08 -5.24
C LEU A 164 8.70 -29.70 -5.80
N PRO A 165 8.70 -31.01 -6.13
CA PRO A 165 7.62 -31.69 -6.88
C PRO A 165 6.26 -31.82 -6.16
N ASN A 166 6.06 -31.13 -5.03
CA ASN A 166 4.84 -31.20 -4.21
C ASN A 166 4.27 -29.81 -3.87
N ILE A 167 4.73 -28.73 -4.51
CA ILE A 167 4.27 -27.37 -4.21
C ILE A 167 3.46 -26.83 -5.38
N SER A 168 2.13 -26.86 -5.25
CA SER A 168 1.23 -26.17 -6.17
C SER A 168 1.32 -24.66 -5.99
N TRP A 169 1.77 -23.94 -7.02
CA TRP A 169 1.83 -22.48 -7.03
C TRP A 169 0.44 -21.86 -6.81
N THR A 170 -0.57 -22.36 -7.51
CA THR A 170 -1.96 -21.91 -7.39
C THR A 170 -2.45 -22.00 -5.96
N LYS A 171 -2.25 -23.15 -5.31
CA LYS A 171 -2.61 -23.30 -3.89
C LYS A 171 -1.89 -22.29 -3.01
N LYS A 172 -0.58 -22.08 -3.23
CA LYS A 172 0.20 -21.10 -2.45
C LYS A 172 -0.25 -19.67 -2.67
N HIS A 173 -0.65 -19.32 -3.89
CA HIS A 173 -1.23 -18.03 -4.23
C HIS A 173 -2.57 -17.84 -3.53
N ASP A 174 -3.50 -18.79 -3.66
CA ASP A 174 -4.83 -18.74 -3.05
C ASP A 174 -4.74 -18.66 -1.53
N ASP A 175 -3.89 -19.48 -0.90
CA ASP A 175 -3.62 -19.44 0.54
C ASP A 175 -3.12 -18.04 0.96
N LEU A 176 -2.15 -17.48 0.23
CA LEU A 176 -1.59 -16.16 0.53
C LEU A 176 -2.60 -15.02 0.36
N ILE A 177 -3.40 -15.04 -0.70
CA ILE A 177 -4.47 -14.05 -0.94
C ILE A 177 -5.53 -14.14 0.14
N ASN A 178 -5.95 -15.35 0.53
CA ASN A 178 -6.92 -15.54 1.60
C ASN A 178 -6.39 -15.03 2.95
N GLU A 179 -5.13 -15.32 3.28
CA GLU A 179 -4.49 -14.80 4.49
C GLU A 179 -4.37 -13.27 4.46
N LEU A 180 -4.00 -12.69 3.31
CA LEU A 180 -3.95 -11.24 3.16
C LEU A 180 -5.33 -10.61 3.33
N ARG A 181 -6.38 -11.21 2.76
CA ARG A 181 -7.77 -10.76 2.95
C ARG A 181 -8.13 -10.72 4.43
N VAL A 182 -7.89 -11.81 5.15
CA VAL A 182 -8.16 -11.89 6.60
C VAL A 182 -7.37 -10.82 7.35
N HIS A 183 -6.11 -10.60 6.99
CA HIS A 183 -5.27 -9.58 7.60
C HIS A 183 -5.84 -8.16 7.40
N LEU A 184 -6.19 -7.78 6.17
CA LEU A 184 -6.74 -6.47 5.85
C LEU A 184 -8.12 -6.24 6.47
N THR A 185 -8.99 -7.25 6.48
CA THR A 185 -10.29 -7.20 7.17
C THR A 185 -10.09 -7.01 8.67
N THR A 186 -9.20 -7.79 9.30
CA THR A 186 -8.90 -7.68 10.73
C THR A 186 -8.36 -6.29 11.09
N LEU A 187 -7.43 -5.76 10.28
CA LEU A 187 -6.89 -4.43 10.48
C LEU A 187 -7.99 -3.35 10.40
N THR A 188 -8.88 -3.47 9.41
CA THR A 188 -10.02 -2.57 9.26
C THR A 188 -10.93 -2.64 10.48
N ASP A 189 -11.33 -3.84 10.90
CA ASP A 189 -12.20 -4.00 12.06
C ASP A 189 -11.57 -3.41 13.33
N LEU A 190 -10.27 -3.62 13.57
CA LEU A 190 -9.57 -3.02 14.72
C LEU A 190 -9.54 -1.48 14.70
N ILE A 191 -9.43 -0.89 13.51
CA ILE A 191 -9.46 0.57 13.35
C ILE A 191 -10.86 1.11 13.65
N TYR A 192 -11.91 0.46 13.13
CA TYR A 192 -13.29 0.94 13.22
C TYR A 192 -14.08 0.46 14.46
N GLN A 193 -13.61 -0.55 15.20
CA GLN A 193 -14.19 -1.00 16.48
C GLN A 193 -14.10 0.10 17.52
N LYS A 194 -15.25 0.64 17.98
CA LYS A 194 -15.36 1.78 18.91
C LYS A 194 -14.44 1.67 20.11
#